data_AF-A0A0L6WLR3-F1
#
_entry.id   AF-A0A0L6WLR3-F1
#
_cell.length_a   1.000
_cell.length_b   1.000
_cell.length_c   1.000
_cell.angle_alpha   90.00
_cell.angle_beta   90.00
_cell.angle_gamma   90.00
#
_symmetry.space_group_name_H-M   'P 1'
#
loop_
_entity.id
_entity.type
_entity.pdbx_description
1 polymer ?
#
loop_
_entity_poly.entity_id
_entity_poly.type
_entity_poly.pdbx_seq_one_letter_code
_entity_poly.pdbx_strand_id
1 'polypeptide(L)'
;MMDDDYDMEDISSPSSQAPVPVAAPLPTEVVHDGSSSLIVAIWGEHPKTGEVVSYLARWPPSRTPGAYAAWIAVERGPRSNSEITQDLAGLARDWEALKQRAAALAVEPGAVRPNIEEGGALQCSAGNPIVTVDVLDALALAHGVLSGKWLIYAEPHKIDDLWSRIVTAVIANAPAGVGARAKVSPARPGEPHVVCVYVEDYSNAAEVDRVREALRRVGVRWKIGFKPDIYTHLGIYKTNEWKIRPSRYLA
;
A
#
# COMPACT_ATOMS: atom_id res chain seq x y z
N MET A 1 -1.26 -1.52 -72.97
CA MET A 1 -2.53 -1.76 -72.26
C MET A 1 -2.33 -3.04 -71.48
N MET A 2 -2.30 -3.08 -70.15
CA MET A 2 -2.79 -2.16 -69.13
C MET A 2 -1.71 -1.91 -68.08
N ASP A 3 -1.64 -0.65 -67.64
CA ASP A 3 -1.04 -0.23 -66.38
C ASP A 3 -2.01 -0.63 -65.26
N ASP A 4 -1.53 -1.33 -64.23
CA ASP A 4 -2.23 -1.48 -62.96
C ASP A 4 -1.34 -0.88 -61.87
N ASP A 5 -1.51 0.42 -61.66
CA ASP A 5 -1.07 1.14 -60.47
C ASP A 5 -1.86 0.60 -59.26
N TYR A 6 -1.18 -0.16 -58.41
CA TYR A 6 -1.71 -0.56 -57.11
C TYR A 6 -1.39 0.55 -56.11
N ASP A 7 -2.32 1.50 -55.97
CA ASP A 7 -2.28 2.56 -54.96
C ASP A 7 -2.25 1.92 -53.56
N MET A 8 -1.09 1.99 -52.91
CA MET A 8 -0.92 1.65 -51.50
C MET A 8 -1.47 2.82 -50.69
N GLU A 9 -2.73 2.74 -50.29
CA GLU A 9 -3.32 3.70 -49.35
C GLU A 9 -2.47 3.77 -48.07
N ASP A 10 -1.92 4.96 -47.84
CA ASP A 10 -1.15 5.36 -46.68
C ASP A 10 -2.01 5.20 -45.41
N ILE A 11 -1.80 4.10 -44.69
CA ILE A 11 -2.44 3.87 -43.39
C ILE A 11 -1.83 4.89 -42.42
N SER A 12 -2.49 6.03 -42.30
CA SER A 12 -2.08 7.12 -41.42
C SER A 12 -1.73 6.57 -40.04
N SER A 13 -0.47 6.74 -39.65
CA SER A 13 -0.01 6.44 -38.30
C SER A 13 -0.89 7.18 -37.29
N PRO A 14 -1.34 6.54 -36.18
CA PRO A 14 -2.12 7.24 -35.18
C PRO A 14 -1.34 8.44 -34.66
N SER A 15 -1.92 9.62 -34.81
CA SER A 15 -1.38 10.89 -34.32
C SER A 15 -1.06 10.75 -32.84
N SER A 16 0.24 10.72 -32.50
CA SER A 16 0.73 10.76 -31.13
C SER A 16 0.53 12.17 -30.57
N GLN A 17 -0.70 12.52 -30.22
CA GLN A 17 -0.94 13.72 -29.42
C GLN A 17 -0.17 13.61 -28.11
N ALA A 18 0.65 14.63 -27.82
CA ALA A 18 1.33 14.72 -26.54
C ALA A 18 0.30 14.69 -25.40
N PRO A 19 0.57 13.99 -24.28
CA PRO A 19 -0.37 13.91 -23.17
C PRO A 19 -0.72 15.31 -22.66
N VAL A 20 -2.01 15.58 -22.46
CA VAL A 20 -2.47 16.85 -21.88
C VAL A 20 -1.84 17.05 -20.51
N PRO A 21 -1.14 18.17 -20.26
CA PRO A 21 -0.55 18.46 -18.96
C PRO A 21 -1.61 18.53 -17.86
N VAL A 22 -1.30 17.98 -16.68
CA VAL A 22 -2.15 18.12 -15.49
C VAL A 22 -1.94 19.51 -14.90
N ALA A 23 -3.00 20.31 -14.79
CA ALA A 23 -2.91 21.64 -14.20
C ALA A 23 -2.56 21.57 -12.70
N ALA A 24 -1.83 22.57 -12.19
CA ALA A 24 -1.46 22.64 -10.78
C ALA A 24 -2.69 22.61 -9.85
N PRO A 25 -2.60 22.01 -8.65
CA PRO A 25 -3.68 22.00 -7.68
C PRO A 25 -3.92 23.38 -7.08
N LEU A 26 -5.17 23.67 -6.77
CA LEU A 26 -5.55 24.75 -5.87
C LEU A 26 -5.13 24.39 -4.44
N PRO A 27 -4.83 25.37 -3.57
CA PRO A 27 -4.52 25.09 -2.16
C PRO A 27 -5.59 24.27 -1.44
N THR A 28 -6.86 24.43 -1.83
CA THR A 28 -7.99 23.68 -1.26
C THR A 28 -8.07 22.22 -1.70
N GLU A 29 -7.36 21.85 -2.77
CA GLU A 29 -7.31 20.48 -3.30
C GLU A 29 -6.21 19.63 -2.63
N VAL A 30 -5.33 20.27 -1.83
CA VAL A 30 -4.23 19.59 -1.13
C VAL A 30 -4.46 19.65 0.38
N VAL A 31 -4.46 18.48 1.00
CA VAL A 31 -4.60 18.30 2.45
C VAL A 31 -3.27 17.81 3.02
N HIS A 32 -2.96 18.19 4.26
CA HIS A 32 -1.78 17.70 4.99
C HIS A 32 -2.23 16.80 6.14
N ASP A 33 -1.73 15.55 6.19
CA ASP A 33 -2.04 14.59 7.26
C ASP A 33 -0.99 14.60 8.40
N GLY A 34 -0.23 15.69 8.52
CA GLY A 34 0.89 15.84 9.45
C GLY A 34 2.19 15.17 8.99
N SER A 35 2.11 14.18 8.09
CA SER A 35 3.27 13.43 7.58
C SER A 35 3.53 13.63 6.09
N SER A 36 2.50 14.00 5.32
CA SER A 36 2.57 14.14 3.87
C SER A 36 1.47 15.07 3.34
N SER A 37 1.67 15.58 2.12
CA SER A 37 0.63 16.25 1.34
C SER A 37 -0.15 15.24 0.50
N LEU A 38 -1.47 15.43 0.40
CA LEU A 38 -2.39 14.54 -0.29
C LEU A 38 -3.36 15.33 -1.15
N ILE A 39 -3.58 14.87 -2.38
CA ILE A 39 -4.79 15.21 -3.15
C ILE A 39 -5.85 14.17 -2.78
N VAL A 40 -6.89 14.55 -2.03
CA VAL A 40 -7.85 13.61 -1.46
C VAL A 40 -9.29 13.90 -1.85
N ALA A 41 -10.01 12.87 -2.25
CA ALA A 41 -11.47 12.89 -2.34
C ALA A 41 -12.06 12.10 -1.17
N ILE A 42 -12.98 12.74 -0.43
CA ILE A 42 -13.71 12.12 0.67
C ILE A 42 -15.18 12.08 0.28
N TRP A 43 -15.76 10.88 0.22
CA TRP A 43 -17.14 10.68 -0.18
C TRP A 43 -17.93 9.92 0.88
N GLY A 44 -19.20 10.27 1.05
CA GLY A 44 -20.14 9.49 1.85
C GLY A 44 -20.59 8.22 1.15
N GLU A 45 -21.67 7.62 1.64
CA GLU A 45 -22.30 6.49 0.97
C GLU A 45 -22.91 6.97 -0.36
N HIS A 46 -22.52 6.32 -1.47
CA HIS A 46 -23.02 6.61 -2.82
C HIS A 46 -22.65 8.00 -3.39
N PRO A 47 -21.35 8.27 -3.67
CA PRO A 47 -20.98 9.49 -4.40
C PRO A 47 -21.64 9.52 -5.78
N LYS A 48 -21.88 10.73 -6.29
CA LYS A 48 -22.38 10.89 -7.66
C LYS A 48 -21.32 10.42 -8.64
N THR A 49 -21.70 9.59 -9.61
CA THR A 49 -20.79 9.07 -10.64
C THR A 49 -19.98 10.18 -11.33
N GLY A 50 -20.60 11.34 -11.58
CA GLY A 50 -19.92 12.49 -12.19
C GLY A 50 -18.78 13.08 -11.36
N GLU A 51 -18.87 13.01 -10.02
CA GLU A 51 -17.80 13.50 -9.12
C GLU A 51 -16.60 12.57 -9.15
N VAL A 52 -16.84 11.25 -9.16
CA VAL A 52 -15.79 10.23 -9.26
C VAL A 52 -15.05 10.34 -10.59
N VAL A 53 -15.79 10.48 -11.70
CA VAL A 53 -15.21 10.65 -13.04
C VAL A 53 -14.39 11.94 -13.11
N SER A 54 -14.90 13.05 -12.58
CA SER A 54 -14.20 14.33 -12.57
C SER A 54 -12.90 14.26 -11.76
N TYR A 55 -12.92 13.60 -10.59
CA TYR A 55 -11.74 13.38 -9.77
C TYR A 55 -10.67 12.55 -10.50
N LEU A 56 -11.05 11.43 -11.11
CA LEU A 56 -10.13 10.56 -11.84
C LEU A 56 -9.52 11.26 -13.07
N ALA A 57 -10.32 12.07 -13.78
CA ALA A 57 -9.86 12.84 -14.92
C ALA A 57 -8.92 13.99 -14.51
N ARG A 58 -9.19 14.62 -13.35
CA ARG A 58 -8.39 15.72 -12.81
C ARG A 58 -7.05 15.24 -12.27
N TRP A 59 -7.01 14.05 -11.66
CA TRP A 59 -5.84 13.50 -10.96
C TRP A 59 -5.45 12.09 -11.43
N PRO A 60 -5.11 11.90 -12.73
CA PRO A 60 -4.62 10.62 -13.23
C PRO A 60 -3.23 10.33 -12.64
N PRO A 61 -3.02 9.22 -11.91
CA PRO A 61 -1.74 8.95 -11.27
C PRO A 61 -0.57 8.95 -12.26
N SER A 62 -0.77 8.44 -13.47
CA SER A 62 0.28 8.34 -14.51
C SER A 62 0.86 9.68 -14.96
N ARG A 63 0.10 10.78 -14.80
CA ARG A 63 0.50 12.13 -15.26
C ARG A 63 0.59 13.16 -14.14
N THR A 64 0.02 12.91 -12.97
CA THR A 64 0.03 13.88 -11.85
C THR A 64 1.45 14.00 -11.31
N PRO A 65 2.10 15.18 -11.37
CA PRO A 65 3.46 15.35 -10.88
C PRO A 65 3.59 15.13 -9.37
N GLY A 66 4.66 14.46 -8.95
CA GLY A 66 4.95 14.28 -7.53
C GLY A 66 5.23 15.57 -6.74
N ALA A 67 5.48 16.68 -7.44
CA ALA A 67 5.59 18.00 -6.83
C ALA A 67 4.24 18.56 -6.34
N TYR A 68 3.11 18.03 -6.80
CA TYR A 68 1.78 18.54 -6.43
C TYR A 68 1.32 17.99 -5.08
N ALA A 69 1.56 16.70 -4.83
CA ALA A 69 1.32 16.05 -3.55
C ALA A 69 2.13 14.76 -3.47
N ALA A 70 2.42 14.30 -2.26
CA ALA A 70 3.08 13.01 -2.07
C ALA A 70 2.16 11.83 -2.43
N TRP A 71 0.83 12.00 -2.29
CA TRP A 71 -0.18 10.97 -2.55
C TRP A 71 -1.42 11.54 -3.23
N ILE A 72 -2.05 10.71 -4.06
CA ILE A 72 -3.44 10.87 -4.51
C ILE A 72 -4.27 9.85 -3.73
N ALA A 73 -5.39 10.26 -3.15
CA ALA A 73 -6.11 9.46 -2.16
C ALA A 73 -7.64 9.52 -2.32
N VAL A 74 -8.28 8.41 -1.99
CA VAL A 74 -9.73 8.32 -1.84
C VAL A 74 -10.05 7.78 -0.44
N GLU A 75 -11.04 8.38 0.22
CA GLU A 75 -11.57 7.93 1.49
C GLU A 75 -13.11 7.89 1.43
N ARG A 76 -13.70 6.85 2.01
CA ARG A 76 -15.12 6.74 2.25
C ARG A 76 -15.43 7.13 3.71
N GLY A 77 -16.35 8.06 3.92
CA GLY A 77 -16.75 8.57 5.23
C GLY A 77 -18.17 8.19 5.69
N PRO A 78 -18.51 8.45 6.97
CA PRO A 78 -17.58 8.78 8.05
C PRO A 78 -16.87 7.51 8.54
N ARG A 79 -15.67 7.68 9.10
CA ARG A 79 -14.90 6.59 9.73
C ARG A 79 -15.82 5.88 10.72
N SER A 80 -15.85 4.55 10.73
CA SER A 80 -16.28 3.87 11.95
C SER A 80 -15.32 4.36 13.03
N ASN A 81 -15.85 5.09 14.01
CA ASN A 81 -15.12 5.64 15.13
C ASN A 81 -14.63 4.47 15.99
N SER A 82 -13.64 3.73 15.50
CA SER A 82 -12.83 2.85 16.32
C SER A 82 -11.99 3.79 17.17
N GLU A 83 -12.52 4.12 18.35
CA GLU A 83 -11.88 4.88 19.43
C GLU A 83 -10.59 4.23 19.97
N ILE A 84 -9.96 3.34 19.20
CA ILE A 84 -8.63 2.84 19.49
C ILE A 84 -7.66 3.98 19.20
N THR A 85 -7.41 4.77 20.23
CA THR A 85 -6.39 5.81 20.21
C THR A 85 -5.04 5.11 20.16
N GLN A 86 -4.29 5.33 19.08
CA GLN A 86 -2.96 4.74 18.91
C GLN A 86 -1.99 5.34 19.94
N ASP A 87 -1.36 4.49 20.76
CA ASP A 87 -0.29 4.89 21.68
C ASP A 87 1.08 4.78 20.99
N LEU A 88 1.34 5.68 20.05
CA LEU A 88 2.63 5.70 19.34
C LEU A 88 3.82 6.00 20.26
N ALA A 89 3.58 6.76 21.34
CA ALA A 89 4.62 7.08 22.31
C ALA A 89 4.99 5.86 23.15
N GLY A 90 4.02 5.06 23.60
CA GLY A 90 4.25 3.78 24.26
C GLY A 90 4.90 2.77 23.33
N LEU A 91 4.42 2.66 22.09
CA LEU A 91 5.03 1.78 21.09
C LEU A 91 6.51 2.09 20.91
N ALA A 92 6.88 3.37 20.81
CA ALA A 92 8.28 3.77 20.67
C ALA A 92 9.11 3.38 21.91
N ARG A 93 8.59 3.57 23.13
CA ARG A 93 9.29 3.19 24.36
C ARG A 93 9.51 1.69 24.45
N ASP A 94 8.47 0.90 24.23
CA ASP A 94 8.53 -0.56 24.36
C ASP A 94 9.39 -1.18 23.26
N TRP A 95 9.41 -0.56 22.07
CA TRP A 95 10.32 -0.93 21.01
C TRP A 95 11.79 -0.69 21.35
N GLU A 96 12.14 0.48 21.90
CA GLU A 96 13.51 0.75 22.34
C GLU A 96 13.95 -0.23 23.44
N ALA A 97 13.08 -0.52 24.41
CA ALA A 97 13.35 -1.51 25.44
C ALA A 97 13.58 -2.92 24.84
N LEU A 98 12.80 -3.31 23.83
CA LEU A 98 12.97 -4.59 23.15
C LEU A 98 14.32 -4.67 22.41
N LYS A 99 14.72 -3.60 21.70
CA LYS A 99 16.03 -3.52 21.04
C LYS A 99 17.19 -3.62 22.04
N GLN A 100 17.09 -2.96 23.20
CA GLN A 100 18.10 -3.05 24.25
C GLN A 100 18.24 -4.47 24.81
N ARG A 101 17.12 -5.15 25.07
CA ARG A 101 17.12 -6.57 25.51
C ARG A 101 17.73 -7.50 24.48
N ALA A 102 17.42 -7.28 23.20
CA ALA A 102 18.02 -7.98 22.06
C ALA A 102 19.54 -7.78 21.99
N ALA A 103 20.03 -6.56 22.20
CA ALA A 103 21.45 -6.27 22.20
C ALA A 103 22.17 -6.93 23.41
N ALA A 104 21.58 -6.88 24.61
CA ALA A 104 22.18 -7.47 25.81
C ALA A 104 22.41 -9.00 25.65
N LEU A 105 21.43 -9.73 25.12
CA LEU A 105 21.53 -11.17 24.90
C LEU A 105 22.51 -11.55 23.79
N ALA A 106 22.85 -10.64 22.88
CA ALA A 106 23.86 -10.86 21.85
C ALA A 106 25.31 -10.72 22.39
N VAL A 107 25.50 -10.12 23.57
CA VAL A 107 26.81 -9.84 24.18
C VAL A 107 27.24 -10.92 25.19
N GLU A 108 26.32 -11.76 25.69
CA GLU A 108 26.63 -12.82 26.65
C GLU A 108 27.61 -13.86 26.07
N PRO A 109 28.85 -13.97 26.60
CA PRO A 109 29.84 -14.92 26.10
C PRO A 109 29.56 -16.32 26.66
N GLY A 110 29.23 -17.27 25.78
CA GLY A 110 29.35 -18.71 26.08
C GLY A 110 28.08 -19.47 26.45
N ALA A 111 26.91 -19.11 25.93
CA ALA A 111 25.75 -19.99 26.00
C ALA A 111 26.01 -21.28 25.20
N VAL A 112 26.28 -22.38 25.92
CA VAL A 112 26.42 -23.75 25.43
C VAL A 112 25.21 -24.08 24.55
N ARG A 113 25.45 -24.36 23.27
CA ARG A 113 24.43 -24.90 22.37
C ARG A 113 24.35 -26.41 22.61
N PRO A 114 23.19 -26.99 22.96
CA PRO A 114 23.05 -28.44 22.94
C PRO A 114 23.18 -28.93 21.50
N ASN A 115 24.02 -29.96 21.29
CA ASN A 115 24.09 -30.71 20.04
C ASN A 115 22.71 -31.29 19.75
N ILE A 116 22.09 -30.85 18.66
CA ILE A 116 20.95 -31.54 18.06
C ILE A 116 21.49 -32.23 16.81
N GLU A 117 21.48 -33.56 16.84
CA GLU A 117 21.88 -34.42 15.74
C GLU A 117 21.04 -34.17 14.48
N GLU A 118 21.69 -34.32 13.34
CA GLU A 118 21.17 -34.05 12.00
C GLU A 118 19.95 -34.92 11.65
N GLY A 119 18.82 -34.27 11.38
CA GLY A 119 17.61 -34.88 10.82
C GLY A 119 16.78 -33.80 10.14
N GLY A 120 16.66 -33.87 8.81
CA GLY A 120 16.37 -32.74 7.93
C GLY A 120 15.00 -32.06 8.06
N ALA A 121 15.03 -30.72 7.97
CA ALA A 121 14.00 -29.85 7.38
C ALA A 121 14.57 -28.41 7.31
N LEU A 122 14.06 -27.61 6.38
CA LEU A 122 14.60 -26.32 5.90
C LEU A 122 15.27 -25.44 6.97
N GLN A 123 16.49 -25.02 6.66
CA GLN A 123 17.29 -24.10 7.46
C GLN A 123 16.71 -22.68 7.40
N CYS A 124 15.88 -22.33 8.38
CA CYS A 124 15.57 -20.94 8.70
C CYS A 124 16.82 -20.34 9.36
N SER A 125 17.48 -19.39 8.69
CA SER A 125 18.60 -18.64 9.26
C SER A 125 18.19 -18.08 10.61
N ALA A 126 18.96 -18.38 11.66
CA ALA A 126 18.69 -17.98 13.04
C ALA A 126 18.47 -16.46 13.13
N GLY A 127 17.20 -16.04 13.14
CA GLY A 127 16.78 -14.68 13.46
C GLY A 127 17.08 -14.38 14.93
N ASN A 128 17.06 -13.09 15.29
CA ASN A 128 17.12 -12.70 16.69
C ASN A 128 15.92 -13.34 17.42
N PRO A 129 16.12 -14.20 18.44
CA PRO A 129 15.02 -14.94 19.08
C PRO A 129 14.03 -14.03 19.83
N ILE A 130 14.36 -12.75 20.00
CA ILE A 130 13.55 -11.78 20.76
C ILE A 130 12.64 -10.97 19.84
N VAL A 131 13.13 -10.54 18.69
CA VAL A 131 12.35 -9.72 17.76
C VAL A 131 11.76 -10.65 16.72
N THR A 132 10.56 -11.14 16.99
CA THR A 132 9.82 -12.07 16.13
C THR A 132 8.52 -11.43 15.63
N VAL A 133 7.91 -12.01 14.61
CA VAL A 133 6.61 -11.55 14.08
C VAL A 133 5.54 -11.52 15.17
N ASP A 134 5.48 -12.53 16.03
CA ASP A 134 4.49 -12.61 17.10
C ASP A 134 4.67 -11.51 18.15
N VAL A 135 5.92 -11.13 18.45
CA VAL A 135 6.21 -10.00 19.36
C VAL A 135 5.76 -8.68 18.75
N LEU A 136 5.93 -8.50 17.43
CA LEU A 136 5.43 -7.31 16.75
C LEU A 136 3.90 -7.27 16.74
N ASP A 137 3.23 -8.41 16.53
CA ASP A 137 1.77 -8.50 16.61
C ASP A 137 1.26 -8.19 18.03
N ALA A 138 1.97 -8.66 19.06
CA ALA A 138 1.64 -8.34 20.45
C ALA A 138 1.81 -6.84 20.76
N LEU A 139 2.88 -6.20 20.26
CA LEU A 139 3.06 -4.75 20.39
C LEU A 139 1.96 -3.97 19.65
N ALA A 140 1.56 -4.41 18.47
CA ALA A 140 0.49 -3.77 17.72
C ALA A 140 -0.82 -3.76 18.51
N LEU A 141 -1.17 -4.91 19.09
CA LEU A 141 -2.36 -5.06 19.92
C LEU A 141 -2.27 -4.20 21.19
N ALA A 142 -1.13 -4.24 21.88
CA ALA A 142 -0.92 -3.50 23.13
C ALA A 142 -1.05 -1.97 22.96
N HIS A 143 -0.63 -1.43 21.81
CA HIS A 143 -0.65 0.02 21.54
C HIS A 143 -1.73 0.46 20.56
N GLY A 144 -2.62 -0.44 20.14
CA GLY A 144 -3.71 -0.12 19.22
C GLY A 144 -3.27 0.23 17.79
N VAL A 145 -2.07 -0.16 17.37
CA VAL A 145 -1.52 0.11 16.03
C VAL A 145 -1.88 -1.02 15.08
N LEU A 146 -3.18 -1.19 14.85
CA LEU A 146 -3.78 -2.34 14.16
C LEU A 146 -4.06 -2.12 12.68
N SER A 147 -3.87 -0.91 12.16
CA SER A 147 -4.06 -0.64 10.74
C SER A 147 -2.93 -1.23 9.89
N GLY A 148 -3.21 -1.46 8.61
CA GLY A 148 -2.21 -1.89 7.65
C GLY A 148 -2.67 -1.68 6.22
N LYS A 149 -1.81 -2.05 5.26
CA LYS A 149 -2.10 -1.84 3.84
C LYS A 149 -1.60 -2.96 2.95
N TRP A 150 -2.40 -3.30 1.94
CA TRP A 150 -1.95 -4.04 0.78
C TRP A 150 -1.12 -3.11 -0.12
N LEU A 151 0.07 -3.55 -0.49
CA LEU A 151 0.98 -2.86 -1.40
C LEU A 151 0.88 -3.46 -2.80
N ILE A 152 0.41 -2.66 -3.75
CA ILE A 152 0.15 -3.06 -5.13
C ILE A 152 1.04 -2.23 -6.04
N TYR A 153 2.02 -2.86 -6.68
CA TYR A 153 2.88 -2.20 -7.66
C TYR A 153 2.31 -2.37 -9.06
N ALA A 154 2.25 -1.29 -9.83
CA ALA A 154 1.73 -1.29 -11.20
C ALA A 154 2.56 -0.40 -12.13
N GLU A 155 2.62 -0.80 -13.39
CA GLU A 155 3.34 -0.06 -14.44
C GLU A 155 2.61 1.23 -14.81
N PRO A 156 3.32 2.30 -15.23
CA PRO A 156 2.73 3.60 -15.55
C PRO A 156 1.60 3.54 -16.59
N HIS A 157 1.64 2.61 -17.55
CA HIS A 157 0.60 2.47 -18.58
C HIS A 157 -0.67 1.73 -18.11
N LYS A 158 -0.64 1.12 -16.91
CA LYS A 158 -1.77 0.38 -16.31
C LYS A 158 -2.39 1.09 -15.11
N ILE A 159 -1.70 2.10 -14.56
CA ILE A 159 -2.04 2.65 -13.25
C ILE A 159 -3.38 3.39 -13.25
N ASP A 160 -3.70 4.15 -14.30
CA ASP A 160 -4.94 4.95 -14.32
C ASP A 160 -6.18 4.03 -14.33
N ASP A 161 -6.16 2.98 -15.15
CA ASP A 161 -7.23 1.97 -15.21
C ASP A 161 -7.34 1.15 -13.92
N LEU A 162 -6.20 0.79 -13.31
CA LEU A 162 -6.19 0.11 -12.03
C LEU A 162 -6.74 1.02 -10.92
N TRP A 163 -6.30 2.28 -10.88
CA TRP A 163 -6.73 3.27 -9.90
C TRP A 163 -8.23 3.56 -10.00
N SER A 164 -8.76 3.74 -11.21
CA SER A 164 -10.21 3.90 -11.44
C SER A 164 -11.04 2.76 -10.84
N ARG A 165 -10.60 1.51 -11.07
CA ARG A 165 -11.27 0.33 -10.50
C ARG A 165 -11.14 0.26 -8.98
N ILE A 166 -9.98 0.60 -8.43
CA ILE A 166 -9.77 0.63 -6.97
C ILE A 166 -10.62 1.73 -6.32
N VAL A 167 -10.66 2.94 -6.89
CA VAL A 167 -11.50 4.05 -6.41
C VAL A 167 -12.96 3.63 -6.39
N THR A 168 -13.44 3.02 -7.48
CA THR A 168 -14.81 2.49 -7.57
C THR A 168 -15.10 1.44 -6.49
N ALA A 169 -14.12 0.58 -6.18
CA ALA A 169 -14.27 -0.41 -5.13
C ALA A 169 -14.14 0.16 -3.72
N VAL A 170 -13.43 1.27 -3.49
CA VAL A 170 -13.36 1.92 -2.16
C VAL A 170 -14.71 2.54 -1.79
N ILE A 171 -15.37 3.17 -2.76
CA ILE A 171 -16.67 3.83 -2.54
C ILE A 171 -17.84 2.84 -2.51
N ALA A 172 -17.66 1.62 -3.02
CA ALA A 172 -18.69 0.60 -3.02
C ALA A 172 -18.96 0.03 -1.61
N ASN A 173 -20.21 -0.38 -1.36
CA ASN A 173 -20.58 -1.12 -0.15
C ASN A 173 -19.98 -2.53 -0.11
N ALA A 174 -19.82 -3.07 1.10
CA ALA A 174 -19.57 -4.50 1.28
C ALA A 174 -20.75 -5.31 0.68
N PRO A 175 -20.50 -6.53 0.15
CA PRO A 175 -19.20 -7.21 0.03
C PRO A 175 -18.39 -6.76 -1.20
N ALA A 176 -18.94 -5.90 -2.06
CA ALA A 176 -18.30 -5.49 -3.31
C ALA A 176 -17.04 -4.64 -3.09
N GLY A 177 -17.01 -3.83 -2.02
CA GLY A 177 -15.93 -2.88 -1.78
C GLY A 177 -14.65 -3.43 -1.15
N VAL A 178 -13.52 -2.74 -1.42
CA VAL A 178 -12.16 -3.11 -0.98
C VAL A 178 -11.73 -2.48 0.36
N GLY A 179 -12.52 -1.58 0.95
CA GLY A 179 -12.15 -0.90 2.21
C GLY A 179 -12.43 0.58 2.16
N ALA A 180 -12.17 1.29 3.27
CA ALA A 180 -12.52 2.70 3.42
C ALA A 180 -11.52 3.66 2.76
N ARG A 181 -10.26 3.26 2.56
CA ARG A 181 -9.21 4.18 2.10
C ARG A 181 -8.22 3.53 1.15
N ALA A 182 -7.84 4.28 0.12
CA ALA A 182 -6.72 3.95 -0.74
C ALA A 182 -5.87 5.19 -1.06
N LYS A 183 -4.57 4.98 -1.28
CA LYS A 183 -3.62 6.00 -1.75
C LYS A 183 -2.84 5.45 -2.93
N VAL A 184 -2.53 6.29 -3.92
CA VAL A 184 -1.65 5.95 -5.05
C VAL A 184 -0.55 7.00 -5.20
N SER A 185 0.65 6.54 -5.54
CA SER A 185 1.78 7.43 -5.78
C SER A 185 1.55 8.25 -7.06
N PRO A 186 1.94 9.53 -7.08
CA PRO A 186 1.97 10.33 -8.30
C PRO A 186 3.03 9.82 -9.29
N ALA A 187 3.04 10.41 -10.49
CA ALA A 187 3.99 10.09 -11.55
C ALA A 187 5.42 10.40 -11.15
N ARG A 188 6.30 9.42 -11.38
CA ARG A 188 7.75 9.54 -11.24
C ARG A 188 8.43 8.91 -12.46
N PRO A 189 9.34 9.62 -13.14
CA PRO A 189 9.99 9.09 -14.33
C PRO A 189 10.69 7.76 -14.09
N GLY A 190 10.35 6.74 -14.88
CA GLY A 190 11.02 5.43 -14.83
C GLY A 190 10.68 4.55 -13.62
N GLU A 191 9.80 4.99 -12.72
CA GLU A 191 9.40 4.23 -11.54
C GLU A 191 7.99 3.63 -11.70
N PRO A 192 7.75 2.39 -11.22
CA PRO A 192 6.40 1.88 -11.10
C PRO A 192 5.62 2.66 -10.04
N HIS A 193 4.30 2.68 -10.16
CA HIS A 193 3.43 3.22 -9.14
C HIS A 193 3.22 2.22 -8.01
N VAL A 194 2.96 2.74 -6.81
CA VAL A 194 2.44 1.95 -5.69
C VAL A 194 1.05 2.44 -5.32
N VAL A 195 0.12 1.49 -5.20
CA VAL A 195 -1.21 1.68 -4.60
C VAL A 195 -1.22 1.01 -3.23
N CYS A 196 -1.64 1.77 -2.21
CA CYS A 196 -1.91 1.29 -0.87
C CYS A 196 -3.42 1.17 -0.68
N VAL A 197 -3.93 0.00 -0.33
CA VAL A 197 -5.34 -0.19 0.07
C VAL A 197 -5.37 -0.64 1.52
N TYR A 198 -6.08 0.10 2.37
CA TYR A 198 -5.99 -0.02 3.82
C TYR A 198 -7.01 -0.97 4.41
N VAL A 199 -6.60 -1.62 5.51
CA VAL A 199 -7.42 -2.40 6.43
C VAL A 199 -7.23 -1.78 7.83
N GLU A 200 -8.32 -1.55 8.55
CA GLU A 200 -8.28 -0.86 9.85
C GLU A 200 -7.78 -1.76 10.98
N ASP A 201 -8.08 -3.06 10.93
CA ASP A 201 -7.58 -4.05 11.88
C ASP A 201 -7.04 -5.29 11.16
N TYR A 202 -5.72 -5.41 11.09
CA TYR A 202 -5.06 -6.55 10.45
C TYR A 202 -5.06 -7.83 11.30
N SER A 203 -5.43 -7.75 12.58
CA SER A 203 -5.64 -8.92 13.43
C SER A 203 -6.91 -9.67 13.05
N ASN A 204 -7.87 -8.96 12.42
CA ASN A 204 -9.03 -9.56 11.79
C ASN A 204 -8.67 -10.16 10.42
N ALA A 205 -8.22 -11.43 10.45
CA ALA A 205 -7.85 -12.16 9.23
C ALA A 205 -8.97 -12.20 8.17
N ALA A 206 -10.23 -12.26 8.60
CA ALA A 206 -11.37 -12.27 7.68
C ALA A 206 -11.52 -10.93 6.93
N GLU A 207 -11.22 -9.81 7.58
CA GLU A 207 -11.21 -8.51 6.92
C GLU A 207 -10.04 -8.38 5.93
N VAL A 208 -8.84 -8.81 6.34
CA VAL A 208 -7.66 -8.82 5.47
C VAL A 208 -7.92 -9.63 4.20
N ASP A 209 -8.51 -10.82 4.35
CA ASP A 209 -8.87 -11.70 3.25
C ASP A 209 -10.01 -11.11 2.40
N ARG A 210 -11.04 -10.52 3.00
CA ARG A 210 -12.13 -9.85 2.26
C ARG A 210 -11.57 -8.77 1.33
N VAL A 211 -10.67 -7.93 1.84
CA VAL A 211 -10.02 -6.88 1.04
C VAL A 211 -9.16 -7.49 -0.06
N ARG A 212 -8.40 -8.56 0.24
CA ARG A 212 -7.63 -9.31 -0.77
C ARG A 212 -8.53 -9.80 -1.91
N GLU A 213 -9.65 -10.46 -1.61
CA GLU A 213 -10.56 -10.98 -2.63
C GLU A 213 -11.22 -9.86 -3.44
N ALA A 214 -11.51 -8.72 -2.81
CA ALA A 214 -11.99 -7.55 -3.51
C ALA A 214 -10.92 -6.98 -4.47
N LEU A 215 -9.65 -6.96 -4.07
CA LEU A 215 -8.52 -6.58 -4.94
C LEU A 215 -8.36 -7.53 -6.14
N ARG A 216 -8.56 -8.83 -5.92
CA ARG A 216 -8.55 -9.86 -6.99
C ARG A 216 -9.67 -9.61 -8.01
N ARG A 217 -10.88 -9.28 -7.54
CA ARG A 217 -12.03 -8.92 -8.40
C ARG A 217 -11.80 -7.67 -9.25
N VAL A 218 -11.07 -6.67 -8.73
CA VAL A 218 -10.70 -5.49 -9.52
C VAL A 218 -9.47 -5.72 -10.41
N GLY A 219 -8.95 -6.95 -10.49
CA GLY A 219 -7.93 -7.34 -11.47
C GLY A 219 -6.49 -7.31 -10.97
N VAL A 220 -6.25 -7.09 -9.68
CA VAL A 220 -4.93 -7.33 -9.08
C VAL A 220 -4.74 -8.83 -8.98
N ARG A 221 -4.01 -9.47 -9.91
CA ARG A 221 -3.82 -10.93 -9.97
C ARG A 221 -2.41 -11.40 -9.65
N TRP A 222 -1.46 -10.48 -9.55
CA TRP A 222 -0.07 -10.77 -9.18
C TRP A 222 0.10 -10.85 -7.66
N LYS A 223 1.28 -11.29 -7.23
CA LYS A 223 1.62 -11.40 -5.82
C LYS A 223 1.68 -10.02 -5.17
N ILE A 224 0.98 -9.83 -4.07
CA ILE A 224 1.00 -8.58 -3.28
C ILE A 224 1.32 -8.88 -1.81
N GLY A 225 1.88 -7.88 -1.13
CA GLY A 225 2.24 -7.99 0.29
C GLY A 225 1.39 -7.07 1.14
N PHE A 226 0.96 -7.56 2.30
CA PHE A 226 0.32 -6.75 3.32
C PHE A 226 1.36 -6.26 4.32
N LYS A 227 1.50 -4.95 4.49
CA LYS A 227 2.39 -4.33 5.49
C LYS A 227 1.56 -3.70 6.61
N PRO A 228 1.64 -4.23 7.86
CA PRO A 228 1.10 -3.56 9.03
C PRO A 228 1.71 -2.17 9.24
N ASP A 229 0.94 -1.21 9.74
CA ASP A 229 1.44 0.12 10.04
C ASP A 229 2.47 0.12 11.16
N ILE A 230 2.35 -0.80 12.12
CA ILE A 230 3.39 -1.01 13.13
C ILE A 230 4.78 -1.27 12.49
N TYR A 231 4.88 -2.01 11.39
CA TYR A 231 6.16 -2.23 10.71
C TYR A 231 6.71 -0.92 10.12
N THR A 232 5.84 0.01 9.75
CA THR A 232 6.25 1.35 9.29
C THR A 232 6.75 2.19 10.46
N HIS A 233 6.02 2.21 11.59
CA HIS A 233 6.42 2.94 12.79
C HIS A 233 7.74 2.42 13.38
N LEU A 234 7.97 1.11 13.34
CA LEU A 234 9.17 0.47 13.90
C LEU A 234 10.37 0.42 12.93
N GLY A 235 10.22 0.94 11.69
CA GLY A 235 11.30 0.96 10.72
C GLY A 235 11.61 -0.41 10.07
N ILE A 236 10.66 -1.34 10.07
CA ILE A 236 10.82 -2.67 9.48
C ILE A 236 10.60 -2.59 7.96
N TYR A 237 11.69 -2.49 7.22
CA TYR A 237 11.76 -2.49 5.76
C TYR A 237 12.55 -3.71 5.24
N LYS A 238 12.70 -3.84 3.91
CA LYS A 238 13.28 -5.04 3.25
C LYS A 238 14.65 -5.47 3.81
N THR A 239 15.45 -4.52 4.27
CA THR A 239 16.82 -4.73 4.75
C THR A 239 16.97 -4.36 6.22
N ASN A 240 16.02 -4.78 7.07
CA ASN A 240 16.13 -4.55 8.52
C ASN A 240 17.11 -5.53 9.19
N GLU A 241 17.62 -5.14 10.35
CA GLU A 241 18.60 -5.89 11.13
C GLU A 241 18.04 -7.22 11.68
N TRP A 242 16.73 -7.30 11.93
CA TRP A 242 16.06 -8.48 12.49
C TRP A 242 15.73 -9.57 11.45
N LYS A 243 16.04 -9.33 10.17
CA LYS A 243 15.71 -10.23 9.03
C LYS A 243 14.21 -10.56 8.91
N ILE A 244 13.35 -9.70 9.47
CA ILE A 244 11.90 -9.85 9.37
C ILE A 244 11.44 -9.42 7.98
N ARG A 245 10.58 -10.21 7.35
CA ARG A 245 9.96 -9.79 6.10
C ARG A 245 9.08 -8.56 6.34
N PRO A 246 9.17 -7.48 5.53
CA PRO A 246 8.34 -6.28 5.70
C PRO A 246 6.88 -6.47 5.23
N SER A 247 6.39 -7.71 5.23
CA SER A 247 5.00 -8.07 4.91
C SER A 247 4.55 -9.18 5.84
N ARG A 248 3.40 -8.98 6.49
CA ARG A 248 2.79 -9.92 7.43
C ARG A 248 1.95 -10.98 6.73
N TYR A 249 1.22 -10.58 5.68
CA TYR A 249 0.44 -11.48 4.82
C TYR A 249 0.90 -11.37 3.38
N LEU A 250 0.67 -12.43 2.61
CA LEU A 250 0.91 -12.50 1.17
C LEU A 250 -0.34 -12.99 0.48
N ALA A 251 -0.55 -12.48 -0.73
CA ALA A 251 -1.63 -12.87 -1.60
C ALA A 251 -1.08 -13.17 -2.97
#